data_AF-A0A2W4RKG2-F1
#
_entry.id   AF-A0A2W4RKG2-F1
#
_cell.length_a   1.000
_cell.length_b   1.000
_cell.length_c   1.000
_cell.angle_alpha   90.00
_cell.angle_beta   90.00
_cell.angle_gamma   90.00
#
_symmetry.space_group_name_H-M   'P 1'
#
loop_
_entity.id
_entity.type
_entity.pdbx_description
1 polymer ?
#
loop_
_entity_poly.entity_id
_entity_poly.type
_entity_poly.pdbx_seq_one_letter_code
_entity_poly.pdbx_strand_id
1 'polypeptide(L)'
;MHAPAARRSAAVAARRTVSFAHIYFSPDRGGAESARVRALRALAQLSIERAERVDCGDPFPGRYEYVGLDAAELRRTFGLSELSALVFDAPAGTWSGPYRSAFGWHLVYVFPDSR
;
A
#
# COMPACT_ATOMS: atom_id res chain seq x y z
N MET A 1 16.99 53.68 3.61
CA MET A 1 17.21 52.48 2.75
C MET A 1 16.60 51.29 3.47
N HIS A 2 15.36 50.90 3.13
CA HIS A 2 14.67 49.76 3.74
C HIS A 2 14.47 48.72 2.63
N ALA A 3 15.14 47.57 2.74
CA ALA A 3 14.99 46.47 1.80
C ALA A 3 13.66 45.72 2.09
N PRO A 4 12.93 45.24 1.08
CA PRO A 4 11.69 44.51 1.33
C PRO A 4 12.01 43.08 1.77
N ALA A 5 11.34 42.65 2.84
CA ALA A 5 11.32 41.25 3.26
C ALA A 5 10.68 40.41 2.16
N ALA A 6 11.47 39.52 1.56
CA ALA A 6 11.00 38.57 0.57
C ALA A 6 9.98 37.62 1.23
N ARG A 7 8.71 37.77 0.84
CA ARG A 7 7.64 36.85 1.18
C ARG A 7 7.95 35.53 0.47
N ARG A 8 8.44 34.53 1.20
CA ARG A 8 8.61 33.17 0.66
C ARG A 8 7.21 32.62 0.36
N SER A 9 6.84 32.62 -0.92
CA SER A 9 5.70 31.84 -1.40
C SER A 9 6.04 30.36 -1.19
N ALA A 10 5.46 29.74 -0.16
CA ALA A 10 5.45 28.29 -0.06
C ALA A 10 4.52 27.77 -1.16
N ALA A 11 5.08 27.15 -2.19
CA ALA A 11 4.30 26.31 -3.09
C ALA A 11 3.63 25.23 -2.22
N VAL A 12 2.30 25.18 -2.22
CA VAL A 12 1.58 24.02 -1.68
C VAL A 12 1.99 22.84 -2.55
N ALA A 13 2.91 22.02 -2.06
CA ALA A 13 3.16 20.72 -2.65
C ALA A 13 1.85 19.93 -2.54
N ALA A 14 1.27 19.54 -3.68
CA ALA A 14 0.08 18.70 -3.68
C ALA A 14 0.40 17.41 -2.90
N ARG A 15 -0.38 17.13 -1.86
CA ARG A 15 -0.24 15.92 -1.04
C ARG A 15 -0.65 14.74 -1.90
N ARG A 16 0.30 13.88 -2.29
CA ARG A 16 0.00 12.64 -2.99
C ARG A 16 -0.67 11.67 -2.01
N THR A 17 -1.86 11.20 -2.35
CA THR A 17 -2.62 10.23 -1.57
C THR A 17 -2.92 8.98 -2.40
N VAL A 18 -3.16 7.86 -1.74
CA VAL A 18 -3.52 6.58 -2.38
C VAL A 18 -4.67 5.90 -1.65
N SER A 19 -5.55 5.27 -2.42
CA SER A 19 -6.66 4.46 -1.91
C SER A 19 -6.50 3.03 -2.42
N PHE A 20 -6.56 2.05 -1.55
CA PHE A 20 -6.32 0.65 -1.91
C PHE A 20 -6.95 -0.34 -0.93
N ALA A 21 -7.21 -1.55 -1.43
CA ALA A 21 -7.45 -2.74 -0.63
C ALA A 21 -6.14 -3.54 -0.48
N HIS A 22 -6.03 -4.35 0.57
CA HIS A 22 -4.88 -5.23 0.71
C HIS A 22 -5.21 -6.60 1.30
N ILE A 23 -4.38 -7.58 0.95
CA ILE A 23 -4.41 -8.94 1.49
C ILE A 23 -3.12 -9.18 2.26
N TYR A 24 -3.23 -9.58 3.53
CA TYR A 24 -2.10 -9.78 4.43
C TYR A 24 -1.67 -11.25 4.51
N PHE A 25 -0.37 -11.48 4.61
CA PHE A 25 0.23 -12.79 4.81
C PHE A 25 1.18 -12.74 6.01
N SER A 26 0.77 -13.40 7.10
CA SER A 26 1.49 -13.44 8.37
C SER A 26 2.73 -14.34 8.31
N PRO A 27 3.88 -13.91 8.87
CA PRO A 27 5.05 -14.76 9.04
C PRO A 27 4.84 -15.87 10.08
N ASP A 28 3.76 -15.89 10.85
CA ASP A 28 3.56 -16.90 11.90
C ASP A 28 3.46 -18.32 11.35
N ARG A 29 3.02 -18.47 10.10
CA ARG A 29 2.93 -19.75 9.38
C ARG A 29 4.24 -20.10 8.66
N GLY A 30 5.34 -20.22 9.41
CA GLY A 30 6.62 -20.71 8.89
C GLY A 30 7.63 -19.64 8.47
N GLY A 31 7.45 -18.40 8.92
CA GLY A 31 8.39 -17.30 8.72
C GLY A 31 8.08 -16.40 7.54
N ALA A 32 8.92 -15.37 7.38
CA ALA A 32 8.72 -14.32 6.38
C ALA A 32 8.78 -14.86 4.94
N GLU A 33 9.63 -15.83 4.64
CA GLU A 33 9.76 -16.38 3.29
C GLU A 33 8.55 -17.24 2.91
N SER A 34 8.08 -18.10 3.83
CA SER A 34 6.85 -18.87 3.61
C SER A 34 5.64 -17.95 3.39
N ALA A 35 5.54 -16.85 4.13
CA ALA A 35 4.51 -15.84 3.90
C ALA A 35 4.63 -15.18 2.50
N ARG A 36 5.85 -14.87 2.04
CA ARG A 36 6.11 -14.34 0.70
C ARG A 36 5.65 -15.30 -0.39
N VAL A 37 6.01 -16.59 -0.27
CA VAL A 37 5.62 -17.63 -1.23
C VAL A 37 4.11 -17.79 -1.30
N ARG A 38 3.41 -17.75 -0.16
CA ARG A 38 1.94 -17.77 -0.14
C ARG A 38 1.34 -16.56 -0.85
N ALA A 39 1.91 -15.38 -0.64
CA ALA A 39 1.47 -14.16 -1.31
C ALA A 39 1.67 -14.24 -2.84
N LEU A 40 2.81 -14.76 -3.31
CA LEU A 40 3.06 -14.97 -4.74
C LEU A 40 2.07 -15.95 -5.37
N ARG A 41 1.75 -17.05 -4.68
CA ARG A 41 0.75 -18.02 -5.13
C ARG A 41 -0.64 -17.39 -5.23
N ALA A 42 -1.04 -16.62 -4.22
CA ALA A 42 -2.31 -15.91 -4.23
C ALA A 42 -2.37 -14.88 -5.37
N LEU A 43 -1.30 -14.12 -5.61
CA LEU A 43 -1.23 -13.16 -6.71
C LEU A 43 -1.41 -13.82 -8.08
N ALA A 44 -0.79 -15.00 -8.29
CA ALA A 44 -0.96 -15.76 -9.51
C ALA A 44 -2.42 -16.20 -9.72
N GLN A 45 -3.11 -16.65 -8.66
CA GLN A 45 -4.52 -17.03 -8.72
C GLN A 45 -5.42 -15.82 -9.03
N LEU A 46 -5.23 -14.70 -8.31
CA LEU A 46 -5.97 -13.46 -8.52
C LEU A 46 -5.86 -12.94 -9.96
N SER A 47 -4.66 -13.07 -10.55
CA SER A 47 -4.40 -12.66 -11.92
C SER A 47 -5.16 -13.52 -12.94
N ILE A 48 -5.29 -14.82 -12.67
CA ILE A 48 -6.04 -15.77 -13.52
C ILE A 48 -7.54 -15.50 -13.43
N GLU A 49 -8.05 -15.31 -12.21
CA GLU A 49 -9.48 -15.12 -11.95
C GLU A 49 -9.97 -13.72 -12.30
N ARG A 50 -9.06 -12.75 -12.46
CA ARG A 50 -9.37 -11.31 -12.60
C ARG A 50 -10.27 -10.80 -11.48
N ALA A 51 -10.10 -11.35 -10.28
CA ALA A 51 -10.93 -11.02 -9.13
C ALA A 51 -10.48 -9.69 -8.48
N GLU A 52 -11.41 -8.77 -8.30
CA GLU A 52 -11.15 -7.50 -7.59
C GLU A 52 -11.27 -7.64 -6.07
N ARG A 53 -12.08 -8.59 -5.61
CA ARG A 53 -12.30 -8.90 -4.20
C ARG A 53 -12.08 -10.39 -3.96
N VAL A 54 -11.29 -10.72 -2.95
CA VAL A 54 -11.07 -12.10 -2.54
C VAL A 54 -10.89 -12.19 -1.04
N ASP A 55 -11.58 -13.16 -0.44
CA ASP A 55 -11.42 -13.58 0.96
C ASP A 55 -10.27 -14.60 1.07
N CYS A 56 -9.05 -14.16 0.76
CA CYS A 56 -7.84 -14.94 0.96
C CYS A 56 -6.86 -14.16 1.84
N GLY A 57 -5.88 -14.87 2.40
CA GLY A 57 -4.90 -14.29 3.32
C GLY A 57 -5.16 -14.60 4.79
N ASP A 58 -4.35 -13.98 5.64
CA ASP A 58 -4.39 -14.12 7.09
C ASP A 58 -5.10 -12.90 7.73
N PRO A 59 -5.70 -13.05 8.93
CA PRO A 59 -6.29 -11.93 9.66
C PRO A 59 -5.29 -10.80 9.85
N PHE A 60 -5.71 -9.57 9.55
CA PHE A 60 -4.90 -8.36 9.76
C PHE A 60 -5.50 -7.55 10.92
N PRO A 61 -4.69 -7.06 11.87
CA PRO A 61 -5.20 -6.29 13.01
C PRO A 61 -5.78 -4.92 12.63
N GLY A 62 -5.42 -4.38 11.46
CA GLY A 62 -5.93 -3.11 10.96
C GLY A 62 -7.16 -3.25 10.05
N ARG A 63 -7.43 -2.19 9.27
CA ARG A 63 -8.46 -2.21 8.21
C ARG A 63 -7.93 -2.97 7.00
N TYR A 64 -8.83 -3.53 6.20
CA TYR A 64 -8.51 -4.20 4.93
C TYR A 64 -8.51 -3.25 3.71
N GLU A 65 -9.16 -2.10 3.85
CA GLU A 65 -9.27 -1.06 2.83
C GLU A 65 -8.93 0.30 3.46
N TYR A 66 -8.23 1.14 2.69
CA TYR A 66 -7.88 2.50 3.06
C TYR A 66 -8.19 3.47 1.92
N VAL A 67 -8.60 4.68 2.29
CA VAL A 67 -8.95 5.74 1.34
C VAL A 67 -8.10 6.97 1.64
N GLY A 68 -7.40 7.48 0.63
CA GLY A 68 -6.72 8.77 0.68
C GLY A 68 -5.52 8.87 1.63
N LEU A 69 -4.81 7.76 1.89
CA LEU A 69 -3.62 7.79 2.75
C LEU A 69 -2.47 8.53 2.08
N ASP A 70 -1.80 9.43 2.80
CA ASP A 70 -0.48 9.94 2.39
C ASP A 70 0.68 9.09 2.91
N ALA A 71 1.90 9.54 2.59
CA ALA A 71 3.12 8.86 2.97
C ALA A 71 3.31 8.78 4.50
N ALA A 72 2.87 9.79 5.26
CA ALA A 72 2.99 9.78 6.70
C ALA A 72 2.00 8.78 7.32
N GLU A 73 0.76 8.74 6.85
CA GLU A 73 -0.26 7.81 7.30
C GLU A 73 0.06 6.37 6.91
N LEU A 74 0.61 6.13 5.71
CA LEU A 74 1.13 4.81 5.30
C LEU A 74 2.23 4.33 6.24
N ARG A 75 3.21 5.19 6.55
CA ARG A 75 4.30 4.83 7.48
C ARG A 75 3.78 4.56 8.90
N ARG A 76 2.77 5.30 9.35
CA ARG A 76 2.12 5.05 10.65
C ARG A 76 1.36 3.72 10.65
N THR A 77 0.73 3.36 9.54
CA THR A 77 -0.11 2.17 9.43
C THR A 77 0.70 0.90 9.17
N PHE A 78 1.73 0.96 8.31
CA PHE A 78 2.47 -0.20 7.82
C PHE A 78 3.96 -0.20 8.17
N GLY A 79 4.41 0.83 8.89
CA GLY A 79 5.81 1.06 9.22
C GLY A 79 6.60 1.71 8.09
N LEU A 80 7.86 2.03 8.36
CA LEU A 80 8.82 2.42 7.32
C LEU A 80 9.20 1.17 6.53
N SER A 81 8.48 0.91 5.44
CA SER A 81 8.55 -0.36 4.72
C SER A 81 8.44 -0.18 3.20
N GLU A 82 8.72 -1.25 2.45
CA GLU A 82 8.54 -1.31 1.00
C GLU A 82 7.11 -0.93 0.59
N LEU A 83 6.10 -1.50 1.28
CA LEU A 83 4.69 -1.14 1.07
C LEU A 83 4.46 0.37 1.21
N SER A 84 4.94 1.00 2.28
CA SER A 84 4.76 2.44 2.51
C SER A 84 5.47 3.33 1.47
N ALA A 85 6.49 2.80 0.81
CA ALA A 85 7.29 3.52 -0.18
C ALA A 85 6.76 3.36 -1.59
N LEU A 86 6.33 2.15 -1.98
CA LEU A 86 6.06 1.79 -3.37
C LEU A 86 4.57 1.73 -3.73
N VAL A 87 3.65 1.72 -2.76
CA VAL A 87 2.21 1.58 -3.04
C VAL A 87 1.65 2.70 -3.92
N PHE A 88 2.25 3.89 -3.88
CA PHE A 88 1.81 4.99 -4.74
C PHE A 88 2.07 4.76 -6.22
N ASP A 89 3.07 3.94 -6.54
CA ASP A 89 3.49 3.63 -7.91
C ASP A 89 2.96 2.26 -8.37
N ALA A 90 2.18 1.59 -7.52
CA ALA A 90 1.53 0.34 -7.86
C ALA A 90 0.46 0.56 -8.95
N PRO A 91 0.29 -0.40 -9.88
CA PRO A 91 -0.70 -0.27 -10.94
C PRO A 91 -2.12 -0.24 -10.37
N ALA A 92 -2.91 0.73 -10.83
CA ALA A 92 -4.31 0.84 -10.45
C ALA A 92 -5.17 -0.22 -11.18
N GLY A 93 -6.23 -0.67 -10.52
CA GLY A 93 -7.20 -1.61 -11.10
C GLY A 93 -6.72 -3.07 -11.17
N THR A 94 -5.58 -3.39 -10.56
CA THR A 94 -5.05 -4.76 -10.53
C THR A 94 -4.31 -5.04 -9.23
N TRP A 95 -4.30 -6.31 -8.81
CA TRP A 95 -3.52 -6.76 -7.68
C TRP A 95 -2.02 -6.73 -8.00
N SER A 96 -1.21 -6.29 -7.03
CA SER A 96 0.24 -6.20 -7.16
C SER A 96 0.96 -6.51 -5.85
N GLY A 97 2.27 -6.75 -5.95
CA GLY A 97 3.15 -7.11 -4.83
C GLY A 97 3.86 -8.46 -5.06
N PRO A 98 4.24 -9.18 -4.00
CA PRO A 98 4.03 -8.84 -2.58
C PRO A 98 4.97 -7.73 -2.10
N TYR A 99 4.40 -6.80 -1.32
CA TYR A 99 5.13 -5.70 -0.68
C TYR A 99 5.37 -6.02 0.80
N ARG A 100 6.59 -5.76 1.28
CA ARG A 100 6.92 -5.94 2.70
C ARG A 100 6.39 -4.79 3.57
N SER A 101 5.77 -5.13 4.69
CA SER A 101 5.44 -4.21 5.80
C SER A 101 6.19 -4.58 7.08
N ALA A 102 6.03 -3.77 8.13
CA ALA A 102 6.50 -4.13 9.47
C ALA A 102 5.83 -5.42 10.02
N PHE A 103 4.64 -5.78 9.53
CA PHE A 103 3.87 -6.93 10.00
C PHE A 103 4.12 -8.20 9.19
N GLY A 104 4.41 -8.09 7.90
CA GLY A 104 4.43 -9.24 7.00
C GLY A 104 4.44 -8.85 5.53
N TRP A 105 3.82 -9.66 4.70
CA TRP A 105 3.69 -9.39 3.26
C TRP A 105 2.27 -9.00 2.89
N HIS A 106 2.16 -8.09 1.93
CA HIS A 106 0.88 -7.57 1.47
C HIS A 106 0.78 -7.64 -0.04
N LEU A 107 -0.35 -8.11 -0.56
CA LEU A 107 -0.79 -7.76 -1.91
C LEU A 107 -1.69 -6.54 -1.80
N VAL A 108 -1.62 -5.64 -2.78
CA VAL A 108 -2.47 -4.44 -2.82
C VAL A 108 -3.22 -4.34 -4.13
N TYR A 109 -4.44 -3.84 -4.05
CA TYR A 109 -5.25 -3.42 -5.18
C TYR A 109 -5.46 -1.92 -5.05
N VAL A 110 -4.74 -1.14 -5.87
CA VAL A 110 -4.93 0.31 -5.90
C VAL A 110 -6.20 0.62 -6.66
N PHE A 111 -7.13 1.32 -6.03
CA PHE A 111 -8.38 1.70 -6.68
C PHE A 111 -8.07 2.70 -7.81
N PRO A 112 -8.67 2.52 -9.00
CA PRO A 112 -8.57 3.53 -10.04
C PRO A 112 -9.18 4.84 -9.54
N ASP A 113 -8.50 5.96 -9.82
CA ASP A 113 -9.01 7.27 -9.49
C ASP A 113 -10.38 7.45 -10.18
N SER A 114 -11.42 7.66 -9.39
CA SER A 114 -12.75 7.96 -9.92
C SER A 114 -12.70 9.41 -10.40
N ARG A 115 -12.42 9.60 -11.70
CA ARG A 115 -12.46 10.92 -12.34
C ARG A 115 -13.74 11.68 -12.04
#